data_AF-A0AAW4RLN7-F1
#
_entry.id   AF-A0AAW4RLN7-F1
#
_cell.length_a   1.000
_cell.length_b   1.000
_cell.length_c   1.000
_cell.angle_alpha   90.00
_cell.angle_beta   90.00
_cell.angle_gamma   90.00
#
_symmetry.space_group_name_H-M   'P 1'
#
loop_
_entity.id
_entity.type
_entity.pdbx_description
1 polymer ?
#
loop_
_entity_poly.entity_id
_entity_poly.type
_entity_poly.pdbx_seq_one_letter_code
_entity_poly.pdbx_strand_id
1 'polypeptide(L)'
;MRNLLIAVLLATLLAGCAKKGVRLDPARPIVVTPAPAVVAVPVRSYVQIEPRLTQRCPWVRNGALEQVLDVSRGRKRCLEFYEANLAEIEQVQGTPVPEGSQ
;
A
#
# COMPACT_ATOMS: atom_id res chain seq x y z
N MET A 1 -3.23 69.54 1.57
CA MET A 1 -3.99 68.35 1.11
C MET A 1 -3.11 67.25 0.49
N ARG A 2 -2.07 67.58 -0.29
CA ARG A 2 -1.13 66.59 -0.87
C ARG A 2 -0.39 65.72 0.16
N ASN A 3 0.07 66.30 1.27
CA ASN A 3 0.78 65.55 2.32
C ASN A 3 -0.13 64.60 3.12
N LEU A 4 -1.43 64.88 3.15
CA LEU A 4 -2.44 64.06 3.83
C LEU A 4 -2.77 62.80 3.02
N LEU A 5 -2.79 62.93 1.69
CA LEU A 5 -2.96 61.79 0.77
C LEU A 5 -1.75 60.84 0.80
N ILE A 6 -0.54 61.38 0.92
CA ILE A 6 0.70 60.58 1.00
C ILE A 6 0.73 59.77 2.30
N ALA A 7 0.31 60.36 3.42
CA ALA A 7 0.25 59.66 4.72
C ALA A 7 -0.76 58.51 4.71
N VAL A 8 -1.92 58.69 4.06
CA VAL A 8 -2.94 57.63 3.93
C VAL A 8 -2.47 56.50 3.00
N LEU A 9 -1.76 56.82 1.92
CA LEU A 9 -1.16 55.83 1.02
C LEU A 9 -0.06 55.02 1.70
N LEU A 10 0.80 55.64 2.51
CA LEU A 10 1.81 54.91 3.29
C LEU A 10 1.15 53.99 4.34
N ALA A 11 0.11 54.46 5.02
CA ALA A 11 -0.59 53.65 6.03
C ALA A 11 -1.25 52.39 5.44
N THR A 12 -1.77 52.46 4.22
CA THR A 12 -2.37 51.30 3.53
C THR A 12 -1.32 50.32 3.00
N LEU A 13 -0.14 50.81 2.59
CA LEU A 13 1.00 49.98 2.17
C LEU A 13 1.61 49.19 3.35
N LEU A 14 1.66 49.76 4.56
CA LEU A 14 2.16 49.08 5.76
C LEU A 14 1.19 48.02 6.33
N ALA A 15 -0.11 48.11 6.02
CA ALA A 15 -1.11 47.12 6.44
C ALA A 15 -1.16 45.85 5.55
N GLY A 16 -0.47 45.85 4.40
CA GLY A 16 -0.53 44.78 3.39
C GLY A 16 0.31 43.53 3.66
N CYS A 17 1.23 43.55 4.63
CA CYS A 17 2.13 42.42 4.92
C CYS A 17 1.68 41.51 6.08
N ALA A 18 0.41 41.58 6.48
CA ALA A 18 -0.18 40.64 7.44
C ALA A 18 -0.76 39.38 6.76
N LYS A 19 -0.12 38.86 5.70
CA LYS A 19 -0.38 37.48 5.27
C LYS A 19 0.30 36.54 6.25
N LYS A 20 -0.50 36.08 7.22
CA LYS A 20 -0.30 35.02 8.20
C LYS A 20 0.70 33.95 7.75
N GLY A 21 1.99 34.21 7.97
CA GLY A 21 2.93 33.15 8.28
C GLY A 21 2.58 32.69 9.69
N VAL A 22 1.85 31.58 9.81
CA VAL A 22 1.74 30.88 11.08
C VAL A 22 3.15 30.37 11.40
N ARG A 23 3.92 31.17 12.15
CA ARG A 23 5.10 30.65 12.82
C ARG A 23 4.58 29.64 13.84
N LEU A 24 4.75 28.36 13.53
CA LEU A 24 4.62 27.29 14.50
C LEU A 24 5.69 27.52 15.56
N ASP A 25 5.24 28.01 16.71
CA ASP A 25 6.06 28.11 17.91
C ASP A 25 6.37 26.68 18.39
N PRO A 26 7.63 26.22 18.33
CA PRO A 26 7.99 24.85 18.71
C PRO A 26 7.76 24.56 20.19
N ALA A 27 7.64 25.61 21.02
CA ALA A 27 7.41 25.49 22.46
C ALA A 27 5.91 25.48 22.81
N ARG A 28 5.02 25.74 21.84
CA ARG A 28 3.58 25.73 22.09
C ARG A 28 3.09 24.28 22.11
N PRO A 29 2.51 23.79 23.22
CA PRO A 29 1.98 22.44 23.28
C PRO A 29 0.94 22.26 22.18
N ILE A 30 1.18 21.34 21.25
CA ILE A 30 0.18 20.92 20.29
C ILE A 30 -0.89 20.19 21.09
N VAL A 31 -2.01 20.86 21.34
CA VAL A 31 -3.17 20.22 21.96
C VAL A 31 -3.77 19.30 20.90
N VAL A 32 -3.41 18.01 20.97
CA VAL A 32 -4.04 16.98 20.16
C VAL A 32 -5.44 16.74 20.72
N THR A 33 -6.43 17.49 20.24
CA THR A 33 -7.83 17.18 20.50
C THR A 33 -8.14 15.81 19.91
N PRO A 34 -8.69 14.86 20.69
CA PRO A 34 -9.13 13.58 20.16
C PRO A 34 -10.07 13.77 18.97
N ALA A 35 -9.98 12.90 17.97
CA ALA A 35 -10.85 12.97 16.80
C ALA A 35 -12.32 12.95 17.25
N PRO A 36 -13.15 13.92 16.81
CA PRO A 36 -14.52 14.09 17.32
C PRO A 36 -15.48 12.96 16.90
N ALA A 37 -15.05 12.08 15.98
CA ALA A 37 -15.85 10.96 15.51
C ALA A 37 -14.94 9.75 15.23
N VAL A 38 -15.42 8.57 15.63
CA VAL A 38 -14.82 7.29 15.22
C VAL A 38 -15.12 7.09 13.74
N VAL A 39 -14.08 7.09 12.91
CA VAL A 39 -14.21 6.75 11.48
C VAL A 39 -14.04 5.25 11.35
N ALA A 40 -15.10 4.56 10.91
CA ALA A 40 -15.00 3.15 10.58
C ALA A 40 -14.11 2.98 9.33
N VAL A 41 -12.96 2.36 9.50
CA VAL A 41 -12.07 2.01 8.38
C VAL A 41 -12.43 0.60 7.90
N PRO A 42 -12.86 0.42 6.64
CA PRO A 42 -13.21 -0.90 6.14
C PRO A 42 -11.96 -1.77 6.04
N VAL A 43 -11.93 -2.87 6.79
CA VAL A 43 -10.90 -3.91 6.68
C VAL A 43 -11.41 -4.98 5.73
N ARG A 44 -10.78 -5.10 4.55
CA ARG A 44 -11.13 -6.15 3.59
C ARG A 44 -10.46 -7.46 3.98
N SER A 45 -11.25 -8.50 4.19
CA SER A 45 -10.78 -9.87 4.38
C SER A 45 -10.87 -10.62 3.04
N TYR A 46 -9.86 -11.44 2.75
CA TYR A 46 -9.77 -12.20 1.49
C TYR A 46 -9.70 -13.70 1.77
N VAL A 47 -10.21 -14.48 0.82
CA VAL A 47 -10.12 -15.95 0.87
C VAL A 47 -8.65 -16.36 0.90
N GLN A 48 -8.33 -17.32 1.78
CA GLN A 48 -6.98 -17.85 1.90
C GLN A 48 -6.68 -18.80 0.75
N ILE A 49 -5.47 -18.74 0.21
CA ILE A 49 -4.97 -19.72 -0.75
C ILE A 49 -4.62 -21.00 0.01
N GLU A 50 -5.11 -22.16 -0.45
CA GLU A 50 -4.83 -23.43 0.20
C GLU A 50 -3.31 -23.70 0.23
N PRO A 51 -2.74 -24.13 1.37
CA PRO A 51 -1.30 -24.35 1.49
C PRO A 51 -0.73 -25.31 0.45
N ARG A 52 -1.52 -26.27 -0.05
CA ARG A 52 -1.11 -27.21 -1.10
C ARG A 52 -0.74 -26.54 -2.43
N LEU A 53 -1.35 -25.40 -2.75
CA LEU A 53 -1.15 -24.71 -4.03
C LEU A 53 0.20 -24.00 -4.09
N THR A 54 0.74 -23.63 -2.93
CA THR A 54 2.04 -22.96 -2.80
C THR A 54 3.18 -23.92 -2.42
N GLN A 55 2.90 -25.22 -2.34
CA GLN A 55 3.92 -26.22 -2.04
C GLN A 55 4.98 -26.26 -3.14
N ARG A 56 6.23 -26.48 -2.73
CA ARG A 56 7.35 -26.64 -3.67
C ARG A 56 7.40 -28.07 -4.20
N CYS A 57 7.48 -28.20 -5.52
CA CYS A 57 7.74 -29.47 -6.15
C CYS A 57 9.23 -29.85 -5.99
N PRO A 58 9.55 -31.06 -5.50
CA PRO A 58 10.93 -31.50 -5.39
C PRO A 58 11.48 -31.84 -6.78
N TRP A 59 12.47 -31.08 -7.25
CA TRP A 59 13.23 -31.43 -8.45
C TRP A 59 14.72 -31.29 -8.26
N VAL A 60 15.47 -32.07 -9.04
CA VAL A 60 16.93 -31.98 -9.12
C VAL A 60 17.30 -30.82 -10.04
N ARG A 61 18.06 -29.85 -9.52
CA ARG A 61 18.48 -28.68 -10.30
C ARG A 61 19.46 -29.08 -11.41
N ASN A 62 20.47 -29.88 -11.13
CA ASN A 62 21.48 -30.31 -12.11
C ASN A 62 21.79 -31.80 -11.89
N GLY A 63 22.15 -32.52 -12.95
CA GLY A 63 22.59 -33.92 -12.87
C GLY A 63 23.74 -34.17 -13.83
N ALA A 64 24.35 -35.34 -13.72
CA ALA A 64 25.38 -35.78 -14.65
C ALA A 64 24.79 -36.04 -16.05
N LEU A 65 25.64 -36.19 -17.08
CA LEU A 65 25.18 -36.32 -18.47
C LEU A 65 24.28 -37.56 -18.65
N GLU A 66 24.60 -38.65 -17.95
CA GLU A 66 23.83 -39.88 -17.92
C GLU A 66 22.44 -39.73 -17.26
N GLN A 67 22.20 -38.66 -16.49
CA GLN A 67 20.95 -38.39 -15.78
C GLN A 67 20.04 -37.39 -16.51
N VAL A 68 20.44 -36.89 -17.69
CA VAL A 68 19.73 -35.80 -18.39
C VAL A 68 18.26 -36.10 -18.62
N LEU A 69 17.91 -37.34 -18.96
CA LEU A 69 16.51 -37.71 -19.21
C LEU A 69 15.66 -37.65 -17.94
N ASP A 70 16.17 -38.16 -16.82
CA ASP A 70 15.44 -38.17 -15.56
C ASP A 70 15.29 -36.76 -14.98
N VAL A 71 16.36 -35.96 -15.04
CA VAL A 71 16.32 -34.54 -14.64
C VAL A 71 15.33 -33.76 -15.50
N SER A 72 15.33 -33.95 -16.82
CA SER A 72 14.42 -33.24 -17.73
C SER A 72 12.95 -33.63 -17.50
N ARG A 73 12.67 -34.93 -17.31
CA ARG A 73 11.33 -35.42 -16.99
C ARG A 73 10.83 -34.91 -15.64
N GLY A 74 11.69 -34.92 -14.62
CA GLY A 74 11.38 -34.38 -13.29
C GLY A 74 11.02 -32.89 -13.35
N ARG A 75 11.80 -32.10 -14.08
CA ARG A 75 11.52 -30.67 -14.29
C ARG A 75 10.18 -30.44 -15.00
N LYS A 76 9.91 -31.20 -16.07
CA LYS A 76 8.63 -31.10 -16.80
C LYS A 76 7.44 -31.36 -15.86
N ARG A 77 7.49 -32.45 -15.09
CA ARG A 77 6.43 -32.79 -14.12
C ARG A 77 6.18 -31.67 -13.12
N CYS A 78 7.25 -31.06 -12.60
CA CYS A 78 7.11 -29.98 -11.65
C CYS A 78 6.64 -28.66 -12.27
N LEU A 79 6.97 -28.40 -13.54
CA LEU A 79 6.42 -27.26 -14.27
C LEU A 79 4.91 -27.42 -14.42
N GLU A 80 4.45 -28.60 -14.88
CA GLU A 80 3.02 -28.91 -15.02
C GLU A 80 2.26 -28.78 -13.69
N PHE A 81 2.88 -29.22 -12.58
CA PHE A 81 2.33 -29.05 -11.23
C PHE A 81 2.16 -27.56 -10.86
N TYR A 82 3.14 -26.71 -11.14
CA TYR A 82 3.03 -25.29 -10.83
C TYR A 82 2.04 -24.56 -11.72
N GLU A 83 2.00 -24.86 -13.01
CA GLU A 83 1.01 -24.29 -13.94
C GLU A 83 -0.42 -24.62 -13.48
N ALA A 84 -0.68 -25.86 -13.08
CA ALA A 84 -1.98 -26.26 -12.55
C ALA A 84 -2.34 -25.52 -11.26
N ASN A 85 -1.38 -25.38 -10.33
CA ASN A 85 -1.62 -24.66 -9.08
C ASN A 85 -1.83 -23.17 -9.30
N LEU A 86 -1.09 -22.55 -10.22
CA LEU A 86 -1.26 -21.14 -10.58
C LEU A 86 -2.66 -20.89 -11.15
N ALA A 87 -3.13 -21.76 -12.05
CA ALA A 87 -4.47 -21.68 -12.60
C ALA A 87 -5.58 -21.80 -11.53
N GLU A 88 -5.35 -22.60 -10.48
CA GLU A 88 -6.28 -22.71 -9.35
C GLU A 88 -6.22 -21.45 -8.45
N ILE A 89 -5.01 -20.94 -8.17
CA ILE A 89 -4.82 -19.70 -7.41
C ILE A 89 -5.51 -18.52 -8.09
N GLU A 90 -5.41 -18.41 -9.42
CA GLU A 90 -6.05 -17.34 -10.21
C GLU A 90 -7.57 -17.29 -10.04
N GLN A 91 -8.22 -18.42 -9.73
CA GLN A 91 -9.67 -18.48 -9.52
C GLN A 91 -10.09 -17.90 -8.17
N VAL A 92 -9.20 -17.91 -7.17
CA VAL A 92 -9.51 -17.57 -5.77
C VAL A 92 -8.85 -16.26 -5.35
N GLN A 93 -7.68 -15.93 -5.89
CA GLN A 93 -6.87 -14.78 -5.47
C GLN A 93 -7.64 -13.46 -5.62
N GLY A 94 -7.64 -12.67 -4.55
CA GLY A 94 -8.33 -11.37 -4.53
C GLY A 94 -9.84 -11.46 -4.29
N THR A 95 -10.38 -12.66 -4.10
CA THR A 95 -11.79 -12.85 -3.74
C THR A 95 -12.04 -12.39 -2.30
N PRO A 96 -12.97 -11.44 -2.06
CA PRO A 96 -13.34 -11.03 -0.71
C PRO A 96 -14.10 -12.16 0.00
N VAL A 97 -13.92 -12.25 1.31
CA VAL A 97 -14.69 -13.20 2.13
C VAL A 97 -16.16 -12.74 2.16
N PRO A 98 -17.15 -13.63 1.96
CA PRO A 98 -18.56 -13.28 2.07
C PRO A 98 -18.89 -12.74 3.47
N GLU A 99 -19.55 -11.57 3.53
CA GLU A 99 -20.01 -10.99 4.79
C GLU A 99 -20.99 -11.97 5.47
N GLY A 100 -20.61 -12.51 6.63
CA GLY A 100 -21.41 -13.46 7.41
C GLY A 100 -20.84 -14.88 7.55
N SER A 101 -19.59 -15.13 7.14
CA SER A 101 -18.90 -16.42 7.29
C SER A 101 -18.00 -16.53 8.54
N GLN A 102 -18.26 -15.73 9.57
CA GLN A 102 -17.68 -15.87 10.91
C GLN A 102 -18.56 -16.75 11.81
#